data_AF-A0A657GYT1-F1
#
_entry.id   AF-A0A657GYT1-F1
#
_cell.length_a   1.000
_cell.length_b   1.000
_cell.length_c   1.000
_cell.angle_alpha   90.00
_cell.angle_beta   90.00
_cell.angle_gamma   90.00
#
_symmetry.space_group_name_H-M   'P 1'
#
loop_
_entity.id
_entity.type
_entity.pdbx_description
1 polymer ?
#
loop_
_entity_poly.entity_id
_entity_poly.type
_entity_poly.pdbx_seq_one_letter_code
_entity_poly.pdbx_strand_id
1 'polypeptide(L)'
;MSISTTKRRNEEVNFGLSDRRKAEITASKFDLFGETYTFVKTFSGTVINSNPSNNQIWVKTDAGDEKQISDYGIPFRSSHTIYKYELRQYSEDGSYNVYKDALIVNKNTGEHEVNLNRKKVVIPAFLTMLFHNASTASYYRAMPVSKLFSIVFILLCAAALISFLTLPWGFKDGYVWDEHKYMWLTYFLSRIGSFVCIKWIKRRSARFDHEIRNLIDLVKK
;
A
#
# COMPACT_ATOMS: atom_id res chain seq x y z
N MET A 1 31.79 -37.51 -3.73
CA MET A 1 30.79 -37.63 -2.66
C MET A 1 29.75 -36.53 -2.89
N SER A 2 28.57 -36.90 -3.40
CA SER A 2 27.52 -35.96 -3.81
C SER A 2 26.65 -35.57 -2.61
N ILE A 3 26.55 -34.27 -2.31
CA ILE A 3 25.64 -33.76 -1.27
C ILE A 3 24.34 -33.35 -1.96
N SER A 4 23.28 -34.13 -1.72
CA SER A 4 21.93 -33.85 -2.17
C SER A 4 21.34 -32.67 -1.40
N THR A 5 21.04 -31.57 -2.08
CA THR A 5 20.22 -30.49 -1.52
C THR A 5 18.74 -30.89 -1.59
N THR A 6 18.26 -31.52 -0.52
CA THR A 6 16.85 -31.89 -0.38
C THR A 6 16.00 -30.64 -0.12
N LYS A 7 15.27 -30.26 -1.17
CA LYS A 7 13.99 -29.54 -1.19
C LYS A 7 13.20 -29.67 0.12
N ARG A 8 13.24 -28.68 1.01
CA ARG A 8 12.26 -28.56 2.11
C ARG A 8 10.95 -28.01 1.56
N ARG A 9 10.14 -28.95 1.10
CA ARG A 9 8.73 -28.80 0.80
C ARG A 9 8.00 -28.79 2.14
N ASN A 10 7.28 -27.69 2.40
CA ASN A 10 6.11 -27.57 3.28
C ASN A 10 5.82 -28.78 4.18
N GLU A 11 6.35 -28.79 5.40
CA GLU A 11 5.79 -29.60 6.47
C GLU A 11 6.15 -28.95 7.82
N GLU A 12 5.09 -28.68 8.58
CA GLU A 12 5.08 -28.50 10.03
C GLU A 12 5.61 -27.19 10.64
N VAL A 13 4.77 -26.15 10.57
CA VAL A 13 4.51 -25.30 11.75
C VAL A 13 3.00 -25.13 11.89
N ASN A 14 2.32 -26.21 12.25
CA ASN A 14 0.92 -26.18 12.69
C ASN A 14 0.86 -26.02 14.22
N PHE A 15 1.34 -24.89 14.73
CA PHE A 15 1.06 -24.49 16.11
C PHE A 15 -0.23 -23.66 16.12
N GLY A 16 -1.34 -24.28 16.53
CA GLY A 16 -2.53 -23.57 17.04
C GLY A 16 -3.35 -22.70 16.07
N LEU A 17 -3.36 -22.97 14.76
CA LEU A 17 -4.25 -22.27 13.82
C LEU A 17 -5.63 -22.94 13.77
N SER A 18 -6.70 -22.17 13.99
CA SER A 18 -8.09 -22.64 13.84
C SER A 18 -8.35 -23.14 12.42
N ASP A 19 -9.28 -24.09 12.25
CA ASP A 19 -9.56 -24.69 10.94
C ASP A 19 -10.03 -23.65 9.89
N ARG A 20 -10.64 -22.56 10.36
CA ARG A 20 -10.95 -21.37 9.55
C ARG A 20 -9.68 -20.70 8.99
N ARG A 21 -8.63 -20.53 9.80
CA ARG A 21 -7.35 -19.98 9.33
C ARG A 21 -6.65 -20.96 8.38
N LYS A 22 -6.75 -22.28 8.60
CA LYS A 22 -6.21 -23.29 7.67
C LYS A 22 -6.90 -23.25 6.30
N ALA A 23 -8.22 -23.13 6.26
CA ALA A 23 -8.97 -22.97 5.02
C ALA A 23 -8.61 -21.66 4.28
N GLU A 24 -8.47 -20.55 5.02
CA GLU A 24 -8.04 -19.25 4.50
C GLU A 24 -6.59 -19.26 3.96
N ILE A 25 -5.69 -20.09 4.52
CA ILE A 25 -4.31 -20.30 4.03
C ILE A 25 -4.26 -20.99 2.64
N THR A 26 -5.34 -21.64 2.22
CA THR A 26 -5.48 -22.30 0.90
C THR A 26 -5.85 -21.31 -0.23
N ALA A 27 -6.30 -20.10 0.12
CA ALA A 27 -6.58 -19.07 -0.87
C ALA A 27 -5.29 -18.54 -1.51
N SER A 28 -5.40 -17.99 -2.72
CA SER A 28 -4.29 -17.27 -3.35
C SER A 28 -3.72 -16.23 -2.39
N LYS A 29 -2.39 -16.21 -2.27
CA LYS A 29 -1.67 -15.36 -1.34
C LYS A 29 -0.32 -14.96 -1.90
N PHE A 30 0.25 -13.88 -1.39
CA PHE A 30 1.64 -13.51 -1.62
C PHE A 30 2.32 -13.06 -0.33
N ASP A 31 3.62 -13.28 -0.25
CA ASP A 31 4.45 -12.85 0.87
C ASP A 31 5.30 -11.67 0.43
N LEU A 32 5.21 -10.55 1.14
CA LEU A 32 5.99 -9.37 0.82
C LEU A 32 6.31 -8.56 2.08
N PHE A 33 7.59 -8.25 2.27
CA PHE A 33 8.09 -7.43 3.37
C PHE A 33 7.86 -8.02 4.79
N GLY A 34 7.85 -9.35 4.92
CA GLY A 34 7.61 -10.05 6.19
C GLY A 34 6.13 -10.20 6.53
N GLU A 35 5.25 -9.97 5.56
CA GLU A 35 3.80 -10.00 5.70
C GLU A 35 3.19 -10.90 4.62
N THR A 36 2.19 -11.70 4.99
CA THR A 36 1.40 -12.51 4.06
C THR A 36 0.07 -11.84 3.78
N TYR A 37 -0.30 -11.73 2.51
CA TYR A 37 -1.53 -11.08 2.07
C TYR A 37 -2.45 -12.06 1.35
N THR A 38 -3.75 -11.95 1.61
CA THR A 38 -4.77 -12.70 0.88
C THR A 38 -6.09 -11.93 0.82
N PHE A 39 -6.86 -12.16 -0.25
CA PHE A 39 -8.22 -11.66 -0.35
C PHE A 39 -9.19 -12.73 0.12
N VAL A 40 -10.06 -12.36 1.07
CA VAL A 40 -11.15 -13.22 1.52
C VAL A 40 -12.46 -12.65 1.03
N LYS A 41 -13.24 -13.47 0.33
CA LYS A 41 -14.57 -13.08 -0.16
C LYS A 41 -15.49 -12.89 1.02
N THR A 42 -16.02 -11.68 1.18
CA THR A 42 -16.93 -11.34 2.28
C THR A 42 -18.38 -11.19 1.80
N PHE A 43 -18.57 -10.94 0.50
CA PHE A 43 -19.88 -10.70 -0.07
C PHE A 43 -19.98 -11.25 -1.49
N SER A 44 -21.15 -11.78 -1.80
CA SER A 44 -21.58 -12.21 -3.12
C SER A 44 -23.04 -11.79 -3.31
N GLY A 45 -23.39 -11.35 -4.50
CA GLY A 45 -24.78 -11.07 -4.82
C GLY A 45 -24.99 -10.75 -6.30
N THR A 46 -26.24 -10.66 -6.69
CA THR A 46 -26.67 -10.34 -8.06
C THR A 46 -27.25 -8.94 -8.10
N VAL A 47 -26.75 -8.10 -9.00
CA VAL A 47 -27.22 -6.74 -9.20
C VAL A 47 -28.64 -6.77 -9.76
N ILE A 48 -29.57 -6.13 -9.07
CA ILE A 48 -30.97 -5.99 -9.51
C ILE A 48 -31.09 -4.73 -10.36
N ASN A 49 -30.52 -3.63 -9.87
CA ASN A 49 -30.60 -2.32 -10.49
C ASN A 49 -29.29 -1.55 -10.26
N SER A 50 -28.87 -0.76 -11.23
CA SER A 50 -27.67 0.07 -11.19
C SER A 50 -28.04 1.49 -11.57
N ASN A 51 -27.74 2.46 -10.70
CA ASN A 51 -27.90 3.86 -11.05
C ASN A 51 -26.51 4.45 -11.37
N PRO A 52 -26.19 4.67 -12.66
CA PRO A 52 -24.88 5.18 -13.06
C PRO A 52 -24.62 6.61 -12.58
N SER A 53 -25.64 7.32 -12.08
CA SER A 53 -25.55 8.73 -11.67
C SER A 53 -24.99 8.91 -10.25
N ASN A 54 -25.02 7.88 -9.40
CA ASN A 54 -24.72 8.00 -7.97
C ASN A 54 -23.71 6.97 -7.45
N ASN A 55 -23.04 6.22 -8.34
CA ASN A 55 -22.06 5.17 -8.00
C ASN A 55 -22.60 4.16 -6.96
N GLN A 56 -23.88 3.83 -7.07
CA GLN A 56 -24.57 2.89 -6.20
C GLN A 56 -25.38 1.89 -7.00
N ILE A 57 -25.36 0.66 -6.51
CA ILE A 57 -26.07 -0.48 -7.09
C ILE A 57 -26.92 -1.17 -6.02
N TRP A 58 -28.06 -1.67 -6.45
CA TRP A 58 -28.94 -2.52 -5.65
C TRP A 58 -28.61 -3.97 -5.94
N VAL A 59 -28.34 -4.73 -4.88
CA VAL A 59 -27.87 -6.11 -4.99
C VAL A 59 -28.71 -7.01 -4.13
N LYS A 60 -29.13 -8.13 -4.72
CA LYS A 60 -29.75 -9.26 -4.03
C LYS A 60 -28.69 -10.24 -3.60
N THR A 61 -28.65 -10.56 -2.31
CA THR A 61 -27.79 -11.63 -1.80
C THR A 61 -28.42 -13.00 -2.04
N ASP A 62 -27.63 -14.06 -1.90
CA ASP A 62 -28.12 -15.44 -2.01
C ASP A 62 -29.18 -15.78 -0.94
N ALA A 63 -29.17 -15.07 0.19
CA ALA A 63 -30.19 -15.17 1.24
C ALA A 63 -31.51 -14.47 0.89
N GLY A 64 -31.57 -13.76 -0.25
CA GLY A 64 -32.73 -13.01 -0.70
C GLY A 64 -32.77 -11.55 -0.23
N ASP A 65 -31.87 -11.13 0.67
CA ASP A 65 -31.80 -9.74 1.13
C ASP A 65 -31.40 -8.78 0.00
N GLU A 66 -32.09 -7.66 -0.10
CA GLU A 66 -31.74 -6.56 -1.01
C GLU A 66 -31.01 -5.46 -0.25
N LYS A 67 -29.83 -5.08 -0.75
CA LYS A 67 -28.99 -4.05 -0.13
C LYS A 67 -28.42 -3.13 -1.19
N GLN A 68 -28.33 -1.85 -0.84
CA GLN A 68 -27.64 -0.86 -1.65
C GLN A 68 -26.15 -0.82 -1.26
N ILE A 69 -25.26 -0.87 -2.24
CA ILE A 69 -23.82 -0.80 -2.05
C ILE A 69 -23.18 0.14 -3.08
N SER A 70 -22.03 0.72 -2.75
CA SER A 70 -21.26 1.49 -3.74
C SER A 70 -20.61 0.55 -4.75
N ASP A 71 -20.67 0.92 -6.03
CA ASP A 71 -19.99 0.24 -7.14
C ASP A 71 -18.56 0.73 -7.36
N TYR A 72 -18.13 1.76 -6.62
CA TYR A 72 -16.84 2.43 -6.76
C TYR A 72 -16.52 2.85 -8.21
N GLY A 73 -17.54 3.18 -9.01
CA GLY A 73 -17.39 3.59 -10.41
C GLY A 73 -17.21 2.44 -11.40
N ILE A 74 -17.35 1.18 -10.98
CA ILE A 74 -17.36 0.02 -11.88
C ILE A 74 -18.74 -0.09 -12.53
N PRO A 75 -18.83 -0.31 -13.85
CA PRO A 75 -20.12 -0.50 -14.50
C PRO A 75 -20.69 -1.89 -14.14
N PHE A 76 -21.89 -1.88 -13.59
CA PHE A 76 -22.70 -3.07 -13.38
C PHE A 76 -23.99 -2.97 -14.20
N ARG A 77 -24.49 -4.10 -14.68
CA ARG A 77 -25.84 -4.21 -15.26
C ARG A 77 -26.69 -5.08 -14.36
N SER A 78 -28.01 -4.97 -14.52
CA SER A 78 -28.92 -5.95 -13.93
C SER A 78 -28.50 -7.37 -14.33
N SER A 79 -28.62 -8.33 -13.41
CA SER A 79 -28.12 -9.71 -13.46
C SER A 79 -26.61 -9.92 -13.31
N HIS A 80 -25.78 -8.87 -13.25
CA HIS A 80 -24.35 -9.07 -12.99
C HIS A 80 -24.10 -9.58 -11.56
N THR A 81 -23.16 -10.49 -11.40
CA THR A 81 -22.69 -10.97 -10.12
C THR A 81 -21.54 -10.09 -9.62
N ILE A 82 -21.69 -9.60 -8.39
CA ILE A 82 -20.67 -8.83 -7.68
C ILE A 82 -20.02 -9.70 -6.60
N TYR A 83 -18.70 -9.63 -6.53
CA TYR A 83 -17.94 -10.11 -5.39
C TYR A 83 -17.25 -8.95 -4.68
N LYS A 84 -17.28 -8.97 -3.34
CA LYS A 84 -16.41 -8.11 -2.53
C LYS A 84 -15.47 -8.95 -1.70
N TYR A 85 -14.27 -8.42 -1.54
CA TYR A 85 -13.21 -9.03 -0.78
C TYR A 85 -12.66 -8.06 0.25
N GLU A 86 -12.29 -8.60 1.40
CA GLU A 86 -11.41 -7.91 2.35
C GLU A 86 -9.96 -8.38 2.12
N LEU A 87 -9.02 -7.45 2.22
CA LEU A 87 -7.60 -7.79 2.22
C LEU A 87 -7.20 -8.10 3.66
N ARG A 88 -6.66 -9.29 3.86
CA ARG A 88 -6.12 -9.73 5.14
C ARG A 88 -4.61 -9.72 5.07
N GLN A 89 -4.00 -9.19 6.12
CA GLN A 89 -2.56 -9.13 6.30
C GLN A 89 -2.21 -9.90 7.58
N TYR A 90 -1.36 -10.89 7.43
CA TYR A 90 -0.83 -11.70 8.53
C TYR A 90 0.66 -11.41 8.68
N SER A 91 1.05 -10.98 9.87
CA SER A 91 2.44 -10.71 10.21
C SER A 91 3.09 -11.96 10.82
N GLU A 92 4.40 -12.09 10.66
CA GLU A 92 5.18 -13.20 11.24
C GLU A 92 5.09 -13.28 12.78
N ASP A 93 4.89 -12.14 13.44
CA ASP A 93 4.71 -12.04 14.90
C ASP A 93 3.31 -12.49 15.37
N GLY A 94 2.46 -12.94 14.46
CA GLY A 94 1.09 -13.38 14.72
C GLY A 94 0.07 -12.23 14.79
N SER A 95 0.50 -10.98 14.60
CA SER A 95 -0.42 -9.85 14.45
C SER A 95 -1.18 -9.91 13.12
N TYR A 96 -2.34 -9.27 13.09
CA TYR A 96 -3.32 -9.45 12.02
C TYR A 96 -4.09 -8.15 11.76
N ASN A 97 -4.08 -7.71 10.51
CA ASN A 97 -4.81 -6.52 10.06
C ASN A 97 -5.84 -6.90 8.98
N VAL A 98 -7.00 -6.25 9.04
CA VAL A 98 -8.10 -6.44 8.06
C VAL A 98 -8.45 -5.12 7.41
N TYR A 99 -8.44 -5.12 6.09
CA TYR A 99 -8.91 -4.02 5.26
C TYR A 99 -10.23 -4.43 4.62
N LYS A 100 -11.35 -3.97 5.20
CA LYS A 100 -12.70 -4.23 4.70
C LYS A 100 -12.94 -3.52 3.36
N ASP A 101 -13.82 -4.10 2.54
CA ASP A 101 -14.20 -3.57 1.21
C ASP A 101 -12.97 -3.20 0.35
N ALA A 102 -11.90 -3.99 0.43
CA ALA A 102 -10.62 -3.70 -0.22
C ALA A 102 -10.65 -3.89 -1.74
N LEU A 103 -11.50 -4.80 -2.22
CA LEU A 103 -11.65 -5.10 -3.63
C LEU A 103 -13.11 -5.40 -3.94
N ILE A 104 -13.61 -4.77 -5.00
CA ILE A 104 -14.90 -5.05 -5.61
C ILE A 104 -14.65 -5.57 -7.03
N VAL A 105 -15.36 -6.63 -7.42
CA VAL A 105 -15.21 -7.28 -8.73
C VAL A 105 -16.59 -7.50 -9.35
N ASN A 106 -16.74 -7.08 -10.59
CA ASN A 106 -17.81 -7.54 -11.47
C ASN A 106 -17.37 -8.88 -12.08
N LYS A 107 -17.96 -9.99 -11.64
CA LYS A 107 -17.53 -11.33 -12.07
C LYS A 107 -17.85 -11.58 -13.55
N ASN A 108 -18.89 -10.93 -14.08
CA ASN A 108 -19.29 -11.10 -15.48
C ASN A 108 -18.34 -10.39 -16.45
N THR A 109 -17.87 -9.18 -16.12
CA THR A 109 -16.97 -8.41 -17.00
C THR A 109 -15.48 -8.55 -16.64
N GLY A 110 -15.17 -8.97 -15.42
CA GLY A 110 -13.81 -9.00 -14.88
C GLY A 110 -13.27 -7.63 -14.43
N GLU A 111 -14.07 -6.56 -14.59
CA GLU A 111 -13.75 -5.23 -14.10
C GLU A 111 -13.75 -5.20 -12.58
N HIS A 112 -12.90 -4.34 -12.02
CA HIS A 112 -12.64 -4.32 -10.58
C HIS A 112 -12.08 -2.96 -10.17
N GLU A 113 -12.21 -2.66 -8.88
CA GLU A 113 -11.67 -1.46 -8.26
C GLU A 113 -11.06 -1.82 -6.90
N VAL A 114 -9.89 -1.27 -6.63
CA VAL A 114 -9.13 -1.52 -5.39
C VAL A 114 -9.31 -0.34 -4.45
N ASN A 115 -10.23 -0.48 -3.50
CA ASN A 115 -10.51 0.54 -2.51
C ASN A 115 -9.64 0.38 -1.25
N LEU A 116 -8.32 0.43 -1.44
CA LEU A 116 -7.36 0.44 -0.34
C LEU A 116 -6.87 1.86 -0.07
N ASN A 117 -6.97 2.29 1.19
CA ASN A 117 -6.53 3.62 1.60
C ASN A 117 -5.03 3.83 1.31
N ARG A 118 -4.69 4.99 0.73
CA ARG A 118 -3.30 5.36 0.40
C ARG A 118 -2.78 6.43 1.35
N LYS A 119 -1.54 6.29 1.79
CA LYS A 119 -0.80 7.31 2.53
C LYS A 119 0.11 8.07 1.57
N LYS A 120 0.25 9.38 1.78
CA LYS A 120 1.15 10.24 1.02
C LYS A 120 2.30 10.69 1.92
N VAL A 121 3.53 10.62 1.41
CA VAL A 121 4.74 11.17 2.02
C VAL A 121 5.27 12.24 1.10
N VAL A 122 5.58 13.40 1.68
CA VAL A 122 6.00 14.60 0.95
C VAL A 122 7.24 15.15 1.63
N ILE A 123 8.23 15.55 0.84
CA ILE A 123 9.35 16.33 1.36
C ILE A 123 8.86 17.79 1.48
N PRO A 124 8.77 18.37 2.70
CA PRO A 124 8.32 19.74 2.91
C PRO A 124 9.21 20.74 2.14
N ALA A 125 8.58 21.78 1.62
CA ALA A 125 9.11 22.56 0.51
C ALA A 125 9.80 23.87 0.92
N PHE A 126 11.02 24.06 0.40
CA PHE A 126 11.58 25.38 0.06
C PHE A 126 12.27 25.37 -1.32
N LEU A 127 12.76 24.21 -1.79
CA LEU A 127 13.33 24.03 -3.14
C LEU A 127 12.69 22.86 -3.95
N THR A 128 11.66 22.19 -3.40
CA THR A 128 10.95 21.09 -4.07
C THR A 128 9.79 21.53 -4.97
N MET A 129 9.43 22.83 -4.98
CA MET A 129 8.41 23.39 -5.88
C MET A 129 8.75 23.13 -7.36
N LEU A 130 10.03 23.05 -7.72
CA LEU A 130 10.46 22.79 -9.08
C LEU A 130 10.31 21.32 -9.51
N PHE A 131 10.14 20.37 -8.57
CA PHE A 131 10.08 18.93 -8.86
C PHE A 131 9.03 18.20 -8.01
N HIS A 132 7.77 18.60 -8.14
CA HIS A 132 6.64 18.05 -7.36
C HIS A 132 6.50 16.52 -7.46
N ASN A 133 6.75 15.93 -8.64
CA ASN A 133 6.69 14.49 -8.82
C ASN A 133 7.85 13.77 -8.14
N ALA A 134 9.02 14.39 -8.00
CA ALA A 134 10.19 13.78 -7.36
C ALA A 134 10.12 13.84 -5.82
N SER A 135 9.38 14.80 -5.28
CA SER A 135 9.30 15.09 -3.83
C SER A 135 8.13 14.40 -3.12
N THR A 136 7.29 13.67 -3.85
CA THR A 136 6.09 13.02 -3.32
C THR A 136 6.10 11.52 -3.62
N ALA A 137 5.63 10.73 -2.66
CA ALA A 137 5.32 9.31 -2.85
C ALA A 137 3.95 9.01 -2.24
N SER A 138 3.17 8.18 -2.93
CA SER A 138 1.94 7.60 -2.39
C SER A 138 2.09 6.09 -2.36
N TYR A 139 1.61 5.45 -1.30
CA TYR A 139 1.66 4.00 -1.13
C TYR A 139 0.43 3.53 -0.35
N TYR A 140 0.05 2.26 -0.52
CA TYR A 140 -1.07 1.69 0.22
C TYR A 140 -0.77 1.60 1.72
N ARG A 141 -1.76 1.95 2.56
CA ARG A 141 -1.65 1.82 4.02
C ARG A 141 -1.44 0.37 4.48
N ALA A 142 -1.84 -0.59 3.65
CA ALA A 142 -1.58 -2.01 3.85
C ALA A 142 -0.10 -2.42 3.66
N MET A 143 0.72 -1.59 3.01
CA MET A 143 2.15 -1.86 2.85
C MET A 143 2.90 -1.51 4.14
N PRO A 144 3.67 -2.43 4.74
CA PRO A 144 4.43 -2.17 5.95
C PRO A 144 5.56 -1.19 5.66
N VAL A 145 5.59 -0.14 6.47
CA VAL A 145 6.67 0.84 6.53
C VAL A 145 7.11 0.94 7.98
N SER A 146 8.38 0.61 8.24
CA SER A 146 8.95 0.65 9.58
C SER A 146 8.80 2.03 10.22
N LYS A 147 8.54 2.08 11.53
CA LYS A 147 8.54 3.33 12.31
C LYS A 147 9.89 4.05 12.21
N LEU A 148 10.99 3.29 12.13
CA LEU A 148 12.34 3.84 11.96
C LEU A 148 12.47 4.64 10.65
N PHE A 149 11.84 4.18 9.56
CA PHE A 149 11.84 4.95 8.31
C PHE A 149 11.21 6.33 8.51
N SER A 150 10.09 6.40 9.23
CA SER A 150 9.40 7.68 9.48
C SER A 150 10.27 8.60 10.33
N ILE A 151 10.93 8.07 11.37
CA ILE A 151 11.83 8.83 12.24
C ILE A 151 13.01 9.39 11.43
N VAL A 152 13.71 8.54 10.68
CA VAL A 152 14.85 8.96 9.85
C VAL A 152 14.43 10.00 8.80
N PHE A 153 13.29 9.78 8.15
CA PHE A 153 12.78 10.73 7.16
C PHE A 153 12.46 12.10 7.76
N ILE A 154 11.82 12.12 8.94
CA ILE A 154 11.52 13.37 9.67
C ILE A 154 12.81 14.07 10.08
N LEU A 155 13.80 13.35 10.61
CA LEU A 155 15.09 13.91 11.01
C LEU A 155 15.83 14.53 9.82
N LEU A 156 15.86 13.85 8.67
CA LEU A 156 16.45 14.39 7.44
C LEU A 156 15.71 15.66 6.99
N CYS A 157 14.38 15.67 7.03
CA CYS A 157 13.61 16.87 6.67
C CYS A 157 13.86 18.03 7.64
N ALA A 158 13.95 17.75 8.94
CA ALA A 158 14.22 18.74 9.97
C ALA A 158 15.64 19.31 9.84
N ALA A 159 16.65 18.47 9.64
CA ALA A 159 18.03 18.91 9.42
C ALA A 159 18.15 19.78 8.16
N ALA A 160 17.48 19.41 7.07
CA ALA A 160 17.41 20.22 5.87
C ALA A 160 16.71 21.58 6.12
N LEU A 161 15.62 21.60 6.87
CA LEU A 161 14.89 22.83 7.19
C LEU A 161 15.72 23.76 8.08
N ILE A 162 16.29 23.25 9.17
CA ILE A 162 17.14 24.02 10.09
C ILE A 162 18.34 24.59 9.34
N SER A 163 19.00 23.77 8.51
CA SER A 163 20.14 24.22 7.72
C SER A 163 19.74 25.31 6.72
N PHE A 164 18.57 25.18 6.09
CA PHE A 164 18.09 26.20 5.17
C PHE A 164 17.77 27.53 5.87
N LEU A 165 17.12 27.51 7.03
CA LEU A 165 16.74 28.72 7.76
C LEU A 165 17.92 29.45 8.40
N THR A 166 19.00 28.73 8.70
CA THR A 166 20.22 29.29 9.31
C THR A 166 21.16 29.90 8.27
N LEU A 167 21.11 29.45 7.02
CA LEU A 167 21.92 30.02 5.92
C LEU A 167 21.75 31.54 5.80
N PRO A 168 20.54 32.14 5.72
CA PRO A 168 20.34 33.59 5.67
C PRO A 168 20.92 34.36 6.86
N TRP A 169 20.91 33.79 8.08
CA TRP A 169 21.39 34.46 9.29
C TRP A 169 22.92 34.61 9.31
N GLY A 170 23.62 33.75 8.56
CA GLY A 170 25.08 33.77 8.40
C GLY A 170 25.60 34.74 7.34
N PHE A 171 24.73 35.33 6.49
CA PHE A 171 25.10 36.27 5.42
C PHE A 171 25.11 37.73 5.91
N LYS A 172 25.73 38.01 7.05
CA LYS A 172 26.07 39.39 7.44
C LYS A 172 27.42 39.71 6.78
N ASP A 173 27.44 40.66 5.85
CA ASP A 173 28.61 41.21 5.11
C ASP A 173 29.90 40.37 5.06
N GLY A 174 30.14 39.72 3.92
CA GLY A 174 31.47 39.19 3.53
C GLY A 174 31.74 37.70 3.82
N TYR A 175 30.80 36.98 4.42
CA TYR A 175 31.00 35.59 4.84
C TYR A 175 30.75 34.60 3.69
N VAL A 176 31.85 34.20 3.06
CA VAL A 176 31.94 33.26 1.95
C VAL A 176 31.88 31.82 2.48
N TRP A 177 31.27 30.93 1.68
CA TRP A 177 31.18 29.45 1.76
C TRP A 177 32.01 28.65 2.78
N ASP A 178 33.23 29.04 3.12
CA ASP A 178 34.14 28.29 4.00
C ASP A 178 33.66 28.25 5.46
N GLU A 179 33.03 29.33 5.95
CA GLU A 179 32.52 29.38 7.33
C GLU A 179 31.20 28.61 7.52
N HIS A 180 30.40 28.50 6.46
CA HIS A 180 29.11 27.80 6.49
C HIS A 180 29.14 26.45 5.76
N LYS A 181 30.34 25.91 5.46
CA LYS A 181 30.49 24.68 4.68
C LYS A 181 29.75 23.50 5.28
N TYR A 182 29.71 23.41 6.61
CA TYR A 182 29.01 22.34 7.32
C TYR A 182 27.49 22.48 7.24
N MET A 183 26.97 23.71 7.17
CA MET A 183 25.54 23.97 7.01
C MET A 183 25.07 23.65 5.60
N TRP A 184 25.85 24.05 4.59
CA TRP A 184 25.61 23.64 3.21
C TRP A 184 25.72 22.13 3.03
N LEU A 185 26.75 21.50 3.58
CA LEU A 185 26.92 20.05 3.53
C LEU A 185 25.75 19.32 4.20
N THR A 186 25.34 19.76 5.40
CA THR A 186 24.21 19.18 6.14
C THR A 186 22.92 19.35 5.34
N TYR A 187 22.69 20.53 4.75
CA TYR A 187 21.56 20.77 3.87
C TYR A 187 21.54 19.80 2.69
N PHE A 188 22.62 19.73 1.91
CA PHE A 188 22.68 18.87 0.72
C PHE A 188 22.58 17.38 1.05
N LEU A 189 23.29 16.90 2.08
CA LEU A 189 23.23 15.50 2.50
C LEU A 189 21.83 15.11 2.99
N SER A 190 21.22 15.95 3.82
CA SER A 190 19.87 15.71 4.32
C SER A 190 18.86 15.64 3.17
N ARG A 191 19.00 16.52 2.17
CA ARG A 191 18.17 16.55 0.96
C ARG A 191 18.34 15.30 0.11
N ILE A 192 19.59 14.92 -0.19
CA ILE A 192 19.88 13.68 -0.94
C ILE A 192 19.27 12.49 -0.21
N GLY A 193 19.46 12.42 1.11
CA GLY A 193 18.85 11.40 1.98
C GLY A 193 17.33 11.35 1.85
N SER A 194 16.64 12.50 1.97
CA SER A 194 15.17 12.56 1.82
C SER A 194 14.70 12.08 0.43
N PHE A 195 15.42 12.43 -0.64
CA PHE A 195 15.10 11.95 -1.99
C PHE A 195 15.30 10.44 -2.14
N VAL A 196 16.38 9.90 -1.57
CA VAL A 196 16.62 8.45 -1.52
C VAL A 196 15.47 7.75 -0.78
N CYS A 197 15.01 8.29 0.34
CA CYS A 197 13.85 7.77 1.07
C CYS A 197 12.57 7.74 0.21
N ILE A 198 12.26 8.84 -0.51
CA ILE A 198 11.11 8.89 -1.41
C ILE A 198 11.23 7.87 -2.53
N LYS A 199 12.40 7.77 -3.18
CA LYS A 199 12.64 6.80 -4.26
C LYS A 199 12.51 5.37 -3.76
N TRP A 200 12.96 5.10 -2.53
CA TRP A 200 12.82 3.81 -1.87
C TRP A 200 11.34 3.45 -1.63
N ILE A 201 10.53 4.38 -1.11
CA ILE A 201 9.08 4.16 -0.94
C ILE A 201 8.40 3.90 -2.28
N LYS A 202 8.72 4.68 -3.32
CA LYS A 202 8.16 4.45 -4.67
C LYS A 202 8.46 3.06 -5.21
N ARG A 203 9.70 2.61 -5.08
CA ARG A 203 10.11 1.27 -5.53
C ARG A 203 9.36 0.17 -4.78
N ARG A 204 9.19 0.33 -3.46
CA ARG A 204 8.43 -0.62 -2.64
C ARG A 204 6.95 -0.62 -2.99
N SER A 205 6.35 0.56 -3.16
CA SER A 205 4.95 0.69 -3.57
C SER A 205 4.71 0.04 -4.93
N ALA A 206 5.59 0.26 -5.90
CA ALA A 206 5.47 -0.37 -7.23
C ALA A 206 5.50 -1.90 -7.15
N ARG A 207 6.35 -2.46 -6.28
CA ARG A 207 6.40 -3.91 -6.04
C ARG A 207 5.12 -4.42 -5.39
N PHE A 208 4.61 -3.70 -4.38
CA PHE A 208 3.36 -4.05 -3.72
C PHE A 208 2.16 -3.97 -4.68
N ASP A 209 2.08 -2.91 -5.48
CA ASP A 209 1.03 -2.73 -6.50
C ASP A 209 1.06 -3.88 -7.53
N HIS A 210 2.24 -4.36 -7.91
CA HIS A 210 2.38 -5.50 -8.81
C HIS A 210 1.83 -6.79 -8.18
N GLU A 211 2.21 -7.10 -6.94
CA GLU A 211 1.70 -8.31 -6.26
C GLU A 211 0.19 -8.26 -6.00
N ILE A 212 -0.35 -7.09 -5.64
CA ILE A 212 -1.79 -6.90 -5.48
C ILE A 212 -2.52 -7.17 -6.81
N ARG A 213 -2.01 -6.67 -7.94
CA ARG A 213 -2.61 -6.94 -9.27
C ARG A 213 -2.57 -8.43 -9.61
N ASN A 214 -1.44 -9.09 -9.40
CA ASN A 214 -1.32 -10.53 -9.63
C ASN A 214 -2.32 -11.31 -8.76
N LEU A 215 -2.46 -10.93 -7.49
CA LEU A 215 -3.40 -11.56 -6.57
C LEU A 215 -4.85 -11.36 -7.01
N ILE A 216 -5.21 -10.16 -7.47
CA ILE A 216 -6.52 -9.86 -8.02
C ILE A 216 -6.82 -10.73 -9.23
N ASP A 217 -5.87 -10.87 -10.16
CA ASP A 217 -6.06 -11.68 -11.37
C ASP A 217 -6.24 -13.17 -11.04
N LEU A 218 -5.64 -13.66 -9.95
CA LEU A 218 -5.89 -15.01 -9.45
C LEU A 218 -7.29 -15.18 -8.85
N VAL A 219 -7.77 -14.18 -8.12
CA VAL A 219 -9.07 -14.23 -7.43
C VAL A 219 -10.25 -13.99 -8.37
N LYS A 220 -10.01 -13.32 -9.51
CA LYS A 220 -10.98 -13.10 -10.58
C LYS A 220 -11.27 -14.32 -11.43
N LYS A 221 -10.30 -15.23 -11.59
CA LYS A 221 -10.50 -16.49 -12.34
C LYS A 221 -11.59 -17.32 -11.67
#